data_AF-A0A2H0DIA2-F1
#
_entry.id   AF-A0A2H0DIA2-F1
#
_cell.length_a   1.000
_cell.length_b   1.000
_cell.length_c   1.000
_cell.angle_alpha   90.00
_cell.angle_beta   90.00
_cell.angle_gamma   90.00
#
_symmetry.space_group_name_H-M   'P 1'
#
loop_
_entity.id
_entity.type
_entity.pdbx_description
1 polymer ?
#
loop_
_entity_poly.entity_id
_entity_poly.type
_entity_poly.pdbx_seq_one_letter_code
_entity_poly.pdbx_strand_id
1 'polypeptide(L)'
;MKRPWIEVLEPDRAQGPLKDVYTRTIGSRGALAEVHKIHSLNPESLDAHMILYKTLLYGRSPLHRREREMIAVAVSRSNGCEYCTTHHREAMARYEKDTAVLDACEGGEWSKLSERDEAICAYVEKLTLSPSSMREEDVAA
;
A
#
# COMPACT_ATOMS: atom_id res chain seq x y z
N MET A 1 13.74 -6.96 -9.67
CA MET A 1 13.37 -5.93 -8.67
C MET A 1 14.59 -5.09 -8.34
N LYS A 2 14.48 -3.75 -8.35
CA LYS A 2 15.58 -2.86 -7.96
C LYS A 2 15.84 -3.03 -6.45
N ARG A 3 17.11 -3.19 -6.06
CA ARG A 3 17.49 -3.24 -4.65
C ARG A 3 17.49 -1.83 -4.07
N PRO A 4 17.13 -1.65 -2.78
CA PRO A 4 17.22 -0.35 -2.13
C PRO A 4 18.69 0.10 -2.03
N TRP A 5 18.93 1.42 -2.01
CA TRP A 5 20.28 2.01 -1.92
C TRP A 5 20.75 2.24 -0.47
N ILE A 6 20.29 1.38 0.44
CA ILE A 6 20.67 1.39 1.85
C ILE A 6 21.08 -0.03 2.23
N GLU A 7 21.97 -0.17 3.22
CA GLU A 7 22.24 -1.48 3.79
C GLU A 7 20.94 -2.05 4.38
N VAL A 8 20.70 -3.33 4.09
CA VAL A 8 19.55 -4.07 4.59
C VAL A 8 20.04 -5.32 5.30
N LEU A 9 19.70 -5.45 6.58
CA LEU A 9 19.94 -6.67 7.34
C LEU A 9 18.77 -7.64 7.11
N GLU A 10 19.07 -8.75 6.45
CA GLU A 10 18.14 -9.84 6.23
C GLU A 10 17.79 -10.57 7.54
N PRO A 11 16.64 -11.28 7.61
CA PRO A 11 16.14 -11.85 8.86
C PRO A 11 17.08 -12.84 9.56
N ASP A 12 17.90 -13.56 8.80
CA ASP A 12 18.92 -14.49 9.31
C ASP A 12 20.09 -13.78 10.00
N ARG A 13 20.35 -12.52 9.64
CA ARG A 13 21.39 -11.66 10.22
C ARG A 13 20.86 -10.73 11.30
N ALA A 14 19.55 -10.64 11.48
CA ALA A 14 18.92 -9.77 12.48
C ALA A 14 19.23 -10.22 13.91
N GLN A 15 19.54 -9.26 14.77
CA GLN A 15 19.86 -9.48 16.19
C GLN A 15 19.14 -8.46 17.07
N GLY A 16 19.02 -8.77 18.36
CA GLY A 16 18.40 -7.89 19.35
C GLY A 16 17.01 -7.41 18.93
N PRO A 17 16.69 -6.12 19.12
CA PRO A 17 15.37 -5.56 18.81
C PRO A 17 14.90 -5.83 17.37
N LEU A 18 15.79 -5.79 16.38
CA LEU A 18 15.41 -6.05 14.98
C LEU A 18 14.86 -7.46 14.79
N LYS A 19 15.52 -8.45 15.42
CA LYS A 19 15.10 -9.86 15.35
C LYS A 19 13.69 -10.02 15.92
N ASP A 20 13.42 -9.39 17.05
CA ASP A 20 12.11 -9.45 17.71
C ASP A 20 11.00 -8.87 16.83
N VAL A 21 11.25 -7.70 16.22
CA VAL A 21 10.29 -7.05 15.32
C VAL A 21 10.03 -7.89 14.07
N TYR A 22 11.08 -8.47 13.46
CA TYR A 22 10.95 -9.37 12.32
C TYR A 22 10.17 -10.62 12.68
N THR A 23 10.49 -11.30 13.78
CA THR A 23 9.77 -12.50 14.23
C THR A 23 8.29 -12.20 14.47
N ARG A 24 7.95 -11.10 15.15
CA ARG A 24 6.55 -10.68 15.34
C ARG A 24 5.85 -10.37 14.02
N THR A 25 6.52 -9.69 13.10
CA THR A 25 5.95 -9.31 11.81
C THR A 25 5.66 -10.55 10.95
N ILE A 26 6.61 -11.49 10.88
CA ILE A 26 6.43 -12.78 10.19
C ILE A 26 5.31 -13.58 10.85
N GLY A 27 5.29 -13.71 12.18
CA GLY A 27 4.27 -14.49 12.88
C GLY A 27 2.84 -13.95 12.69
N SER A 28 2.69 -12.64 12.46
CA SER A 28 1.38 -11.99 12.34
C SER A 28 0.90 -11.76 10.89
N ARG A 29 1.82 -11.65 9.92
CA ARG A 29 1.50 -11.40 8.49
C ARG A 29 1.85 -12.58 7.58
N GLY A 30 2.70 -13.49 8.04
CA GLY A 30 3.24 -14.63 7.29
C GLY A 30 4.56 -14.34 6.58
N ALA A 31 4.84 -13.09 6.18
CA ALA A 31 6.06 -12.74 5.46
C ALA A 31 6.48 -11.27 5.68
N LEU A 32 7.75 -10.99 5.43
CA LEU A 32 8.30 -9.64 5.31
C LEU A 32 8.29 -9.20 3.84
N ALA A 33 7.72 -8.03 3.57
CA ALA A 33 7.91 -7.35 2.30
C ALA A 33 9.26 -6.61 2.30
N GLU A 34 9.80 -6.31 1.13
CA GLU A 34 11.04 -5.55 0.99
C GLU A 34 10.95 -4.17 1.67
N VAL A 35 9.79 -3.51 1.60
CA VAL A 35 9.54 -2.25 2.32
C VAL A 35 9.63 -2.38 3.85
N HIS A 36 9.44 -3.57 4.42
CA HIS A 36 9.68 -3.77 5.85
C HIS A 36 11.18 -3.90 6.15
N LYS A 37 11.92 -4.58 5.27
CA LYS A 37 13.36 -4.84 5.48
C LYS A 37 14.21 -3.58 5.34
N ILE A 38 13.79 -2.58 4.55
CA ILE A 38 14.52 -1.31 4.47
C ILE A 38 14.58 -0.55 5.80
N HIS A 39 13.67 -0.84 6.74
CA HIS A 39 13.73 -0.31 8.11
C HIS A 39 14.75 -1.03 9.01
N SER A 40 15.51 -2.00 8.50
CA SER A 40 16.41 -2.85 9.31
C SER A 40 17.41 -2.08 10.17
N LEU A 41 17.87 -0.91 9.71
CA LEU A 41 18.81 -0.07 10.46
C LEU A 41 18.13 0.77 11.56
N ASN A 42 16.80 0.79 11.61
CA ASN A 42 16.00 1.47 12.64
C ASN A 42 14.76 0.60 13.00
N PRO A 43 14.90 -0.39 13.89
CA PRO A 43 13.82 -1.30 14.26
C PRO A 43 12.56 -0.61 14.82
N GLU A 44 12.72 0.50 15.55
CA GLU A 44 11.60 1.26 16.10
C GLU A 44 10.72 1.84 14.97
N SER A 45 11.33 2.29 13.88
CA SER A 45 10.59 2.76 12.71
C SER A 45 9.80 1.64 12.01
N LEU A 46 10.32 0.40 12.02
CA LEU A 46 9.57 -0.75 11.50
C LEU A 46 8.37 -1.06 12.40
N ASP A 47 8.54 -1.04 13.71
CA ASP A 47 7.44 -1.27 14.65
C ASP A 47 6.32 -0.24 14.45
N ALA A 48 6.68 1.05 14.38
CA ALA A 48 5.74 2.14 14.13
C ALA A 48 5.03 1.98 12.77
N HIS A 49 5.78 1.63 11.71
CA HIS A 49 5.21 1.31 10.40
C HIS A 49 4.16 0.21 10.53
N MET A 50 4.50 -0.91 11.19
CA MET A 50 3.61 -2.07 11.28
C MET A 50 2.32 -1.77 12.04
N ILE A 51 2.37 -0.90 13.06
CA ILE A 51 1.18 -0.44 13.78
C ILE A 51 0.25 0.34 12.84
N LEU A 52 0.79 1.34 12.14
CA LEU A 52 0.01 2.17 11.22
C LEU A 52 -0.56 1.33 10.07
N TYR A 53 0.30 0.54 9.41
CA TYR A 53 -0.05 -0.31 8.28
C TYR A 53 -1.17 -1.30 8.63
N LYS A 54 -1.09 -1.99 9.78
CA LYS A 54 -2.13 -2.93 10.20
C LYS A 54 -3.44 -2.22 10.52
N THR A 55 -3.37 -1.07 11.20
CA THR A 55 -4.55 -0.28 11.51
C THR A 55 -5.29 0.14 10.25
N LEU A 56 -4.57 0.67 9.25
CA LEU A 56 -5.18 1.17 8.02
C LEU A 56 -5.68 0.04 7.12
N LEU A 57 -4.86 -0.98 6.85
CA LEU A 57 -5.22 -2.00 5.86
C LEU A 57 -6.03 -3.17 6.44
N TYR A 58 -5.85 -3.54 7.71
CA TYR A 58 -6.52 -4.70 8.33
C TYR A 58 -7.53 -4.31 9.41
N GLY A 59 -7.48 -3.09 9.93
CA GLY A 59 -8.40 -2.63 10.97
C GLY A 59 -9.84 -2.45 10.49
N ARG A 60 -10.73 -2.18 11.45
CA ARG A 60 -12.15 -1.86 11.19
C ARG A 60 -12.23 -0.57 10.37
N SER A 61 -12.96 -0.61 9.26
CA SER A 61 -13.16 0.52 8.36
C SER A 61 -14.45 0.31 7.58
N PRO A 62 -15.16 1.38 7.16
CA PRO A 62 -16.25 1.26 6.19
C PRO A 62 -15.74 0.82 4.81
N LEU A 63 -14.44 0.94 4.53
CA LEU A 63 -13.83 0.46 3.30
C LEU A 63 -13.41 -1.00 3.43
N HIS A 64 -13.79 -1.80 2.44
CA HIS A 64 -13.36 -3.18 2.32
C HIS A 64 -11.86 -3.25 2.00
N ARG A 65 -11.25 -4.42 2.24
CA ARG A 65 -9.82 -4.61 1.96
C ARG A 65 -9.49 -4.34 0.49
N ARG A 66 -10.38 -4.75 -0.42
CA ARG A 66 -10.25 -4.54 -1.85
C ARG A 66 -10.17 -3.06 -2.24
N GLU A 67 -11.03 -2.21 -1.68
CA GLU A 67 -10.99 -0.75 -1.90
C GLU A 67 -9.73 -0.11 -1.31
N ARG A 68 -9.28 -0.56 -0.13
CA ARG A 68 -8.05 -0.04 0.49
C ARG A 68 -6.81 -0.35 -0.33
N GLU A 69 -6.71 -1.55 -0.90
CA GLU A 69 -5.60 -1.88 -1.81
C GLU A 69 -5.73 -1.13 -3.15
N MET A 70 -6.94 -0.91 -3.66
CA MET A 70 -7.18 -0.05 -4.83
C MET A 70 -6.68 1.38 -4.62
N ILE A 71 -7.01 1.99 -3.47
CA ILE A 71 -6.48 3.31 -3.09
C ILE A 71 -4.95 3.29 -3.09
N ALA A 72 -4.34 2.25 -2.52
CA ALA A 72 -2.89 2.11 -2.50
C ALA A 72 -2.30 1.99 -3.91
N VAL A 73 -2.92 1.25 -4.83
CA VAL A 73 -2.53 1.17 -6.25
C VAL A 73 -2.64 2.56 -6.91
N ALA A 74 -3.76 3.26 -6.73
CA ALA A 74 -3.98 4.59 -7.31
C ALA A 74 -2.91 5.60 -6.84
N VAL A 75 -2.69 5.74 -5.53
CA VAL A 75 -1.62 6.61 -4.98
C VAL A 75 -0.25 6.23 -5.54
N SER A 76 0.05 4.93 -5.55
CA SER A 76 1.35 4.41 -6.00
C SER A 76 1.61 4.76 -7.46
N ARG A 77 0.61 4.55 -8.32
CA ARG A 77 0.64 4.87 -9.74
C ARG A 77 0.77 6.37 -9.98
N SER A 78 -0.02 7.20 -9.29
CA SER A 78 0.08 8.66 -9.41
C SER A 78 1.45 9.19 -9.00
N ASN A 79 2.11 8.55 -8.03
CA ASN A 79 3.48 8.87 -7.62
C ASN A 79 4.58 8.23 -8.49
N GLY A 80 4.22 7.38 -9.47
CA GLY A 80 5.19 6.63 -10.27
C GLY A 80 5.98 5.56 -9.49
N CYS A 81 5.46 5.08 -8.35
CA CYS A 81 6.10 4.01 -7.57
C CYS A 81 5.77 2.61 -8.14
N GLU A 82 6.58 2.14 -9.08
CA GLU A 82 6.45 0.79 -9.68
C GLU A 82 6.37 -0.33 -8.63
N TYR A 83 7.26 -0.31 -7.64
CA TYR A 83 7.26 -1.32 -6.56
C TYR A 83 5.93 -1.36 -5.80
N CYS A 84 5.44 -0.19 -5.40
CA CYS A 84 4.24 -0.07 -4.61
C CYS A 84 3.01 -0.49 -5.44
N THR A 85 2.93 -0.05 -6.71
CA THR A 85 1.87 -0.42 -7.64
C THR A 85 1.77 -1.93 -7.79
N THR A 86 2.88 -2.61 -8.10
CA THR A 86 2.88 -4.08 -8.22
C THR A 86 2.54 -4.77 -6.90
N HIS A 87 3.15 -4.35 -5.78
CA HIS A 87 2.91 -4.96 -4.47
C HIS A 87 1.44 -4.88 -4.04
N HIS A 88 0.83 -3.71 -4.21
CA HIS A 88 -0.57 -3.50 -3.84
C HIS A 88 -1.54 -4.12 -4.84
N ARG A 89 -1.21 -4.18 -6.14
CA ARG A 89 -2.00 -4.93 -7.13
C ARG A 89 -2.08 -6.42 -6.81
N GLU A 90 -0.96 -7.03 -6.44
CA GLU A 90 -0.93 -8.44 -5.99
C GLU A 90 -1.78 -8.67 -4.73
N ALA A 91 -1.77 -7.72 -3.80
CA ALA A 91 -2.62 -7.78 -2.61
C ALA A 91 -4.11 -7.62 -2.97
N MET A 92 -4.44 -6.68 -3.87
CA MET A 92 -5.79 -6.43 -4.37
C MET A 92 -6.36 -7.66 -5.09
N ALA A 93 -5.57 -8.36 -5.91
CA ALA A 93 -5.97 -9.56 -6.65
C ALA A 93 -6.39 -10.75 -5.76
N ARG A 94 -6.10 -10.69 -4.46
CA ARG A 94 -6.62 -11.67 -3.50
C ARG A 94 -8.12 -11.49 -3.26
N TYR A 95 -8.63 -10.27 -3.42
CA TYR A 95 -10.01 -9.88 -3.14
C TYR A 95 -10.81 -9.45 -4.38
N GLU A 96 -10.13 -8.96 -5.42
CA GLU A 96 -10.71 -8.71 -6.74
C GLU A 96 -10.33 -9.84 -7.69
N LYS A 97 -11.30 -10.39 -8.43
CA LYS A 97 -11.09 -11.49 -9.38
C LYS A 97 -11.25 -11.06 -10.82
N ASP A 98 -11.89 -9.91 -11.05
CA ASP A 98 -11.95 -9.32 -12.38
C ASP A 98 -10.58 -8.71 -12.73
N THR A 99 -9.88 -9.34 -13.67
CA THR A 99 -8.59 -8.85 -14.14
C THR A 99 -8.70 -7.52 -14.88
N ALA A 100 -9.84 -7.23 -15.52
CA ALA A 100 -10.05 -5.96 -16.20
C ALA A 100 -10.06 -4.79 -15.22
N VAL A 101 -10.64 -5.00 -14.02
CA VAL A 101 -10.59 -4.01 -12.93
C VAL A 101 -9.16 -3.81 -12.44
N LEU A 102 -8.41 -4.90 -12.22
CA LEU A 102 -7.01 -4.81 -11.77
C LEU A 102 -6.13 -4.05 -12.78
N ASP A 103 -6.30 -4.36 -14.06
CA ASP A 103 -5.55 -3.75 -15.16
C ASP A 103 -5.95 -2.27 -15.34
N ALA A 104 -7.23 -1.95 -15.24
CA ALA A 104 -7.71 -0.57 -15.26
C ALA A 104 -7.13 0.25 -14.11
N CYS A 105 -7.07 -0.31 -12.90
CA CYS A 105 -6.47 0.37 -11.75
C CYS A 105 -4.96 0.61 -11.92
N GLU A 106 -4.23 -0.38 -12.42
CA GLU A 106 -2.80 -0.26 -12.68
C GLU A 106 -2.49 0.73 -13.80
N GLY A 107 -3.32 0.77 -14.85
CA GLY A 107 -3.22 1.73 -15.95
C GLY A 107 -3.68 3.15 -15.59
N GLY A 108 -4.48 3.30 -14.53
CA GLY A 108 -5.17 4.54 -14.19
C GLY A 108 -6.32 4.89 -15.13
N GLU A 109 -7.00 3.87 -15.63
CA GLU A 109 -8.16 3.99 -16.51
C GLU A 109 -9.46 4.00 -15.68
N TRP A 110 -9.59 4.99 -14.80
CA TRP A 110 -10.65 5.05 -13.77
C TRP A 110 -12.07 4.95 -14.35
N SER A 111 -12.30 5.50 -15.54
CA SER A 111 -13.61 5.47 -16.23
C SER A 111 -14.06 4.08 -16.68
N LYS A 112 -13.21 3.04 -16.56
CA LYS A 112 -13.57 1.64 -16.80
C LYS A 112 -14.05 0.93 -15.53
N LEU A 113 -13.99 1.58 -14.38
CA LEU A 113 -14.37 1.02 -13.10
C LEU A 113 -15.87 1.25 -12.84
N SER A 114 -16.35 0.71 -11.71
CA SER A 114 -17.68 1.08 -11.22
C SER A 114 -17.69 2.56 -10.81
N GLU A 115 -18.86 3.20 -10.82
CA GLU A 115 -19.03 4.61 -10.41
C GLU A 115 -18.38 4.91 -9.05
N ARG A 116 -18.56 4.00 -8.10
CA ARG A 116 -17.95 4.11 -6.76
C ARG A 116 -16.43 4.05 -6.80
N ASP A 117 -15.87 3.12 -7.55
CA ASP A 117 -14.42 2.91 -7.62
C ASP A 117 -13.74 4.04 -8.39
N GLU A 118 -14.37 4.50 -9.48
CA GLU A 118 -13.94 5.67 -10.23
C GLU A 118 -13.87 6.91 -9.34
N ALA A 119 -14.92 7.18 -8.56
CA ALA A 119 -14.95 8.30 -7.62
C ALA A 119 -13.83 8.21 -6.57
N ILE A 120 -13.60 7.02 -5.98
CA ILE A 120 -12.49 6.79 -5.04
C ILE A 120 -11.13 7.07 -5.70
N CYS A 121 -10.89 6.53 -6.89
CA CYS A 121 -9.59 6.67 -7.56
C CYS A 121 -9.34 8.11 -8.02
N ALA A 122 -10.35 8.77 -8.59
CA ALA A 122 -10.25 10.17 -9.02
C ALA A 122 -9.98 11.11 -7.84
N TYR A 123 -10.67 10.92 -6.71
CA TYR A 123 -10.44 11.69 -5.49
C TYR A 123 -8.99 11.53 -5.00
N VAL A 124 -8.52 10.28 -4.90
CA VAL A 124 -7.19 9.95 -4.40
C VAL A 124 -6.09 10.46 -5.33
N GLU A 125 -6.27 10.36 -6.65
CA GLU A 125 -5.32 10.89 -7.62
C GLU A 125 -5.21 12.41 -7.50
N LYS A 126 -6.33 13.14 -7.43
CA LYS A 126 -6.34 14.60 -7.23
C LYS A 126 -5.64 14.98 -5.93
N LEU A 127 -5.99 14.33 -4.82
CA LEU A 127 -5.39 14.59 -3.51
C LEU A 127 -3.88 14.33 -3.51
N THR A 128 -3.42 13.32 -4.27
CA THR A 128 -2.00 12.97 -4.38
C THR A 128 -1.23 13.99 -5.23
N LEU A 129 -1.75 14.35 -6.41
CA LEU A 129 -1.05 15.18 -7.40
C LEU A 129 -1.22 16.68 -7.19
N SER A 130 -2.31 17.10 -6.56
CA SER A 130 -2.67 18.52 -6.42
C SER A 130 -3.41 18.78 -5.10
N PRO A 131 -2.83 18.45 -3.94
CA PRO A 131 -3.50 18.58 -2.64
C PRO A 131 -3.99 20.01 -2.34
N SER A 132 -3.29 21.03 -2.84
CA SER A 132 -3.67 22.44 -2.66
C SER A 132 -4.89 22.87 -3.47
N SER A 133 -5.34 22.08 -4.44
CA SER A 133 -6.53 22.37 -5.26
C SER A 133 -7.78 21.59 -4.83
N MET A 134 -7.67 20.80 -3.76
CA MET A 134 -8.80 20.12 -3.14
C MET A 134 -9.82 21.13 -2.61
N ARG A 135 -11.09 20.80 -2.78
CA ARG A 135 -12.23 21.58 -2.31
C ARG A 135 -13.22 20.67 -1.60
N GLU A 136 -14.15 21.27 -0.84
CA GLU A 136 -15.18 20.50 -0.13
C GLU A 136 -16.07 19.70 -1.09
N GLU A 137 -16.31 20.20 -2.30
CA GLU A 137 -17.14 19.51 -3.30
C GLU A 137 -16.54 18.19 -3.77
N ASP A 138 -15.22 18.00 -3.65
CA ASP A 138 -14.56 16.75 -4.05
C ASP A 138 -14.90 15.58 -3.11
N VAL A 139 -15.41 15.85 -1.90
CA VAL A 139 -15.77 14.83 -0.90
C VAL A 139 -17.26 14.46 -0.96
N ALA A 140 -18.08 15.30 -1.60
CA ALA A 140 -19.53 15.13 -1.68
C ALA A 140 -20.02 14.43 -2.95
N ALA A 141 -19.10 14.11 -3.87
CA ALA A 141 -19.37 13.46 -5.15
C ALA A 141 -19.50 11.93 -5.01
#